data_AF-A0A7J9W8T6-F1
#
_entry.id   AF-A0A7J9W8T6-F1
#
_cell.length_a   1.000
_cell.length_b   1.000
_cell.length_c   1.000
_cell.angle_alpha   90.00
_cell.angle_beta   90.00
_cell.angle_gamma   90.00
#
_symmetry.space_group_name_H-M   'P 1'
#
loop_
_entity.id
_entity.type
_entity.pdbx_description
1 polymer ?
#
loop_
_entity_poly.entity_id
_entity_poly.type
_entity_poly.pdbx_seq_one_letter_code
_entity_poly.pdbx_strand_id
1 'polypeptide(L)'
;MSPRSRRRGSGGSASSRNRRKQNRSRSNQQRHDGAGFWGNPSKLPAPREDVRITDDPAAVARSLGPPPLPGHDVIAEHYFETVYDRAVMLAGAVATAGGLITPDELAEELED
;
A
#
# COMPACT_ATOMS: atom_id res chain seq x y z
N MET A 1 -49.66 -57.94 23.69
CA MET A 1 -48.38 -57.77 24.40
C MET A 1 -47.34 -58.65 23.71
N SER A 2 -46.34 -58.06 23.07
CA SER A 2 -45.21 -58.80 22.46
C SER A 2 -43.89 -58.16 22.93
N PRO A 3 -42.93 -58.95 23.43
CA PRO A 3 -41.70 -58.42 24.01
C PRO A 3 -40.57 -58.24 22.98
N ARG A 4 -39.64 -57.36 23.36
CA ARG A 4 -38.39 -56.96 22.68
C ARG A 4 -37.32 -58.08 22.66
N SER A 5 -36.54 -58.13 21.58
CA SER A 5 -35.07 -58.35 21.61
C SER A 5 -34.49 -57.84 20.28
N ARG A 6 -33.73 -56.73 20.20
CA ARG A 6 -32.36 -56.34 20.62
C ARG A 6 -31.26 -56.62 19.58
N ARG A 7 -30.39 -55.59 19.42
CA ARG A 7 -29.08 -55.48 18.74
C ARG A 7 -29.21 -55.10 17.26
N ARG A 8 -28.49 -54.10 16.74
CA ARG A 8 -27.04 -53.86 16.88
C ARG A 8 -26.73 -52.39 16.55
N GLY A 9 -25.76 -51.81 17.25
CA GLY A 9 -25.28 -50.46 16.97
C GLY A 9 -24.41 -50.37 15.70
N SER A 10 -24.39 -49.17 15.12
CA SER A 10 -23.37 -48.60 14.24
C SER A 10 -23.86 -47.17 13.95
N GLY A 11 -23.20 -46.11 14.44
CA GLY A 11 -22.16 -45.44 13.65
C GLY A 11 -22.77 -44.80 12.40
N GLY A 12 -22.82 -43.50 12.18
CA GLY A 12 -22.12 -42.39 12.78
C GLY A 12 -22.41 -41.14 11.95
N SER A 13 -22.09 -39.99 12.52
CA SER A 13 -22.13 -38.66 11.92
C SER A 13 -21.59 -38.61 10.48
N ALA A 14 -22.50 -38.57 9.50
CA ALA A 14 -22.20 -38.38 8.07
C ALA A 14 -22.76 -37.07 7.49
N SER A 15 -23.35 -36.20 8.31
CA SER A 15 -23.92 -34.91 7.84
C SER A 15 -23.09 -33.68 8.24
N SER A 16 -22.16 -33.80 9.20
CA SER A 16 -21.40 -32.66 9.73
C SER A 16 -20.09 -32.36 8.98
N ARG A 17 -19.53 -33.32 8.23
CA ARG A 17 -18.21 -33.15 7.59
C ARG A 17 -18.25 -32.39 6.26
N ASN A 18 -19.38 -32.37 5.55
CA ASN A 18 -19.48 -31.65 4.27
C ASN A 18 -19.76 -30.14 4.41
N ARG A 19 -20.40 -29.69 5.50
CA ARG A 19 -20.72 -28.26 5.68
C ARG A 19 -19.50 -27.41 6.06
N ARG A 20 -18.48 -27.99 6.69
CA ARG A 20 -17.24 -27.26 7.05
C ARG A 20 -16.30 -27.01 5.87
N LYS A 21 -16.41 -27.78 4.77
CA LYS A 21 -15.60 -27.56 3.56
C LYS A 21 -16.13 -26.43 2.68
N GLN A 22 -17.45 -26.22 2.65
CA GLN A 22 -18.07 -25.17 1.83
C GLN A 22 -17.85 -23.75 2.38
N ASN A 23 -17.69 -23.57 3.70
CA ASN A 23 -17.40 -22.24 4.27
C ASN A 23 -15.93 -21.82 4.18
N ARG A 24 -15.01 -22.75 3.90
CA ARG A 24 -13.58 -22.40 3.70
C ARG A 24 -13.27 -21.90 2.30
N SER A 25 -14.04 -22.26 1.27
CA SER A 25 -13.79 -21.79 -0.10
C SER A 25 -14.25 -20.36 -0.34
N ARG A 26 -15.28 -19.89 0.37
CA ARG A 26 -15.76 -18.50 0.27
C ARG A 26 -14.82 -17.49 0.91
N SER A 27 -14.14 -17.87 1.98
CA SER A 27 -13.14 -17.01 2.65
C SER A 27 -11.86 -16.81 1.81
N ASN A 28 -11.59 -17.69 0.84
CA ASN A 28 -10.39 -17.58 -0.01
C ASN A 28 -10.68 -16.85 -1.34
N GLN A 29 -11.93 -16.52 -1.62
CA GLN A 29 -12.37 -15.79 -2.83
C GLN A 29 -12.37 -14.27 -2.65
N GLN A 30 -12.13 -13.77 -1.44
CA GLN A 30 -11.88 -12.35 -1.15
C GLN A 30 -10.38 -12.06 -1.01
N ARG A 31 -9.53 -12.84 -1.69
CA ARG A 31 -8.21 -12.29 -2.02
C ARG A 31 -8.48 -11.27 -3.11
N HIS A 32 -8.46 -9.99 -2.72
CA HIS A 32 -8.57 -8.89 -3.67
C HIS A 32 -7.57 -9.14 -4.80
N ASP A 33 -8.10 -9.34 -5.99
CA ASP A 33 -7.29 -9.44 -7.20
C ASP A 33 -6.67 -8.07 -7.43
N GLY A 34 -5.44 -7.89 -6.95
CA GLY A 34 -4.70 -6.65 -7.10
C GLY A 34 -4.55 -6.27 -8.57
N ALA A 35 -4.48 -7.25 -9.48
CA ALA A 35 -4.44 -6.99 -10.91
C ALA A 35 -5.80 -6.47 -11.43
N GLY A 36 -6.91 -6.98 -10.90
CA GLY A 36 -8.25 -6.44 -11.16
C GLY A 36 -8.44 -5.00 -10.69
N PHE A 37 -7.77 -4.59 -9.61
CA PHE A 37 -7.83 -3.21 -9.09
C PHE A 37 -7.04 -2.22 -9.96
N TRP A 38 -5.83 -2.57 -10.39
CA TRP A 38 -4.95 -1.68 -11.17
C TRP A 38 -5.21 -1.74 -12.69
N GLY A 39 -5.95 -2.73 -13.17
CA GLY A 39 -6.32 -2.87 -14.57
C GLY A 39 -5.28 -3.62 -15.40
N ASN A 40 -5.42 -3.53 -16.73
CA ASN A 40 -4.57 -4.28 -17.65
C ASN A 40 -3.18 -3.61 -17.81
N PRO A 41 -2.07 -4.26 -17.44
CA PRO A 41 -0.73 -3.69 -17.54
C PRO A 41 -0.33 -3.36 -18.98
N SER A 42 -0.85 -4.10 -19.98
CA SER A 42 -0.57 -3.85 -21.39
C SER A 42 -1.19 -2.56 -21.94
N LYS A 43 -2.08 -1.91 -21.17
CA LYS A 43 -2.70 -0.63 -21.52
C LYS A 43 -2.07 0.55 -20.79
N LEU A 44 -1.04 0.31 -19.98
CA LEU A 44 -0.33 1.41 -19.32
C LEU A 44 0.37 2.27 -20.37
N PRO A 45 0.37 3.60 -20.19
CA PRO A 45 1.21 4.46 -21.00
C PRO A 45 2.68 4.07 -20.83
N ALA A 46 3.50 4.40 -21.82
CA ALA A 46 4.94 4.23 -21.69
C ALA A 46 5.43 4.96 -20.42
N PRO A 47 6.33 4.35 -19.63
CA PRO A 47 6.96 5.02 -18.50
C PRO A 47 7.59 6.33 -18.97
N ARG A 48 7.39 7.41 -18.21
CA ARG A 48 8.10 8.66 -18.48
C ARG A 48 9.45 8.60 -17.77
N GLU A 49 10.50 8.96 -18.48
CA GLU A 49 11.87 9.03 -17.97
C GLU A 49 12.21 10.44 -17.45
N ASP A 50 11.21 11.30 -17.26
CA ASP A 50 11.36 12.71 -16.83
C ASP A 50 11.28 12.91 -15.31
N VAL A 51 11.42 11.83 -14.53
CA VAL A 51 11.40 11.90 -13.06
C VAL A 51 12.75 12.38 -12.56
N ARG A 52 12.75 13.46 -11.78
CA ARG A 52 13.95 14.06 -11.17
C ARG A 52 13.71 14.38 -9.71
N ILE A 53 14.79 14.34 -8.92
CA ILE A 53 14.80 14.88 -7.56
C ILE A 53 14.83 16.41 -7.66
N THR A 54 14.29 17.10 -6.65
CA THR A 54 14.16 18.56 -6.64
C THR A 54 15.21 19.17 -5.73
N ASP A 55 16.00 20.10 -6.27
CA ASP A 55 17.04 20.82 -5.53
C ASP A 55 16.45 21.78 -4.47
N ASP A 56 15.20 22.22 -4.67
CA ASP A 56 14.49 23.10 -3.71
C ASP A 56 13.12 22.50 -3.30
N PRO A 57 13.09 21.63 -2.27
CA PRO A 57 11.86 20.97 -1.79
C PRO A 57 10.77 21.93 -1.32
N ALA A 58 11.15 23.08 -0.78
CA ALA A 58 10.24 24.06 -0.18
C ALA A 58 9.87 25.22 -1.11
N ALA A 59 10.41 25.26 -2.34
CA ALA A 59 10.22 26.34 -3.31
C ALA A 59 8.75 26.76 -3.46
N VAL A 60 7.88 25.77 -3.66
CA VAL A 60 6.44 26.00 -3.86
C VAL A 60 5.81 26.60 -2.61
N ALA A 61 6.07 26.02 -1.44
CA ALA A 61 5.53 26.52 -0.19
C ALA A 61 5.98 27.97 0.09
N ARG A 62 7.27 28.27 -0.11
CA ARG A 62 7.82 29.63 0.02
C ARG A 62 7.19 30.61 -0.98
N SER A 63 6.92 30.18 -2.22
CA SER A 63 6.34 31.04 -3.26
C SER A 63 4.92 31.52 -2.94
N LEU A 64 4.19 30.78 -2.08
CA LEU A 64 2.85 31.15 -1.65
C LEU A 64 2.85 32.27 -0.59
N GLY A 65 4.02 32.65 -0.10
CA GLY A 65 4.20 33.64 0.94
C GLY A 65 4.01 33.06 2.35
N PRO A 66 4.02 33.92 3.37
CA PRO A 66 3.97 33.49 4.76
C PRO A 66 2.69 32.69 5.05
N PRO A 67 2.78 31.58 5.79
CA PRO A 67 1.61 30.78 6.07
C PRO A 67 0.62 31.57 6.95
N PRO A 68 -0.70 31.44 6.71
CA PRO A 68 -1.73 32.16 7.45
C PRO A 68 -1.96 31.54 8.84
N LEU A 69 -0.91 31.51 9.67
CA LEU A 69 -0.88 30.95 11.01
C LEU A 69 -0.49 32.05 12.02
N PRO A 70 -1.48 32.78 12.58
CA PRO A 70 -1.21 33.91 13.46
C PRO A 70 -0.29 33.53 14.64
N GLY A 71 0.84 34.24 14.78
CA GLY A 71 1.81 34.00 15.85
C GLY A 71 2.72 32.78 15.67
N HIS A 72 2.57 32.04 14.56
CA HIS A 72 3.36 30.84 14.24
C HIS A 72 3.82 30.82 12.78
N ASP A 73 3.74 31.96 12.10
CA ASP A 73 4.14 32.15 10.70
C ASP A 73 5.60 31.73 10.47
N VAL A 74 6.53 32.27 11.25
CA VAL A 74 7.97 31.99 11.11
C VAL A 74 8.31 30.53 11.45
N ILE A 75 7.73 29.99 12.52
CA ILE A 75 8.08 28.63 12.94
C ILE A 75 7.48 27.57 12.00
N ALA A 76 6.33 27.86 11.40
CA ALA A 76 5.70 26.97 10.43
C ALA A 76 6.53 26.82 9.15
N GLU A 77 7.18 27.89 8.67
CA GLU A 77 8.07 27.83 7.51
C GLU A 77 9.21 26.82 7.72
N HIS A 78 9.88 26.85 8.88
CA HIS A 78 10.93 25.88 9.21
C HIS A 78 10.43 24.43 9.28
N TYR A 79 9.22 24.22 9.80
CA TYR A 79 8.62 22.89 9.81
C TYR A 79 8.27 22.42 8.40
N PHE A 80 7.80 23.30 7.53
CA PHE A 80 7.54 22.95 6.13
C PHE A 80 8.82 22.54 5.42
N GLU A 81 9.91 23.30 5.54
CA GLU A 81 11.22 22.92 4.99
C GLU A 81 11.62 21.50 5.42
N THR A 82 11.63 21.24 6.73
CA THR A 82 12.02 19.93 7.28
C THR A 82 11.15 18.78 6.77
N VAL A 83 9.84 19.01 6.65
CA VAL A 83 8.90 17.99 6.17
C VAL A 83 9.08 17.74 4.68
N TYR A 84 9.27 18.79 3.88
CA TYR A 84 9.46 18.67 2.44
C TYR A 84 10.78 18.02 2.09
N ASP A 85 11.87 18.36 2.78
CA ASP A 85 13.18 17.70 2.60
C ASP A 85 13.04 16.18 2.81
N ARG A 86 12.43 15.78 3.93
CA ARG A 86 12.22 14.36 4.22
C ARG A 86 11.30 13.68 3.21
N ALA A 87 10.28 14.39 2.72
CA ALA A 87 9.38 13.87 1.70
C ALA A 87 10.08 13.62 0.37
N VAL A 88 10.97 14.54 -0.04
CA VAL A 88 11.79 14.41 -1.24
C VAL A 88 12.74 13.22 -1.12
N MET A 89 13.41 13.06 0.02
CA MET A 89 14.28 11.91 0.26
C MET A 89 13.53 10.57 0.20
N LEU A 90 12.34 10.51 0.80
CA LEU A 90 11.49 9.33 0.72
C LEU A 90 11.01 9.07 -0.71
N ALA A 91 10.61 10.11 -1.44
CA ALA A 91 10.18 10.01 -2.83
C ALA A 91 11.32 9.52 -3.74
N GLY A 92 12.54 10.03 -3.55
CA GLY A 92 13.74 9.57 -4.24
C GLY A 92 14.01 8.08 -3.98
N ALA A 93 13.93 7.64 -2.71
CA ALA A 93 14.07 6.23 -2.37
C ALA A 93 13.01 5.34 -3.05
N VAL A 94 11.74 5.79 -3.08
CA VAL A 94 10.64 5.08 -3.76
C VAL A 94 10.81 5.06 -5.27
N ALA A 95 11.26 6.17 -5.87
CA ALA A 95 11.54 6.28 -7.29
C ALA A 95 12.68 5.33 -7.69
N THR A 96 13.73 5.25 -6.88
CA THR A 96 14.84 4.31 -7.09
C THR A 96 14.36 2.86 -6.99
N ALA A 97 13.54 2.54 -5.98
CA ALA A 97 12.96 1.21 -5.84
C ALA A 97 12.03 0.83 -7.00
N GLY A 98 11.38 1.83 -7.61
CA GLY A 98 10.56 1.68 -8.82
C GLY A 98 11.35 1.67 -10.13
N GLY A 99 12.68 1.87 -10.09
CA GLY A 99 13.54 1.96 -11.27
C GLY A 99 13.31 3.22 -12.12
N LEU A 100 12.75 4.29 -11.53
CA LEU A 100 12.51 5.56 -12.21
C LEU A 100 13.73 6.48 -12.18
N ILE A 101 14.59 6.33 -11.18
CA ILE A 101 15.90 6.97 -11.06
C ILE A 101 16.93 5.92 -10.65
N THR A 102 18.20 6.18 -10.92
CA THR A 102 19.29 5.28 -10.54
C THR A 102 19.70 5.46 -9.08
N PRO A 103 20.27 4.43 -8.43
CA PRO A 103 20.82 4.57 -7.09
C PRO A 103 21.96 5.58 -7.01
N ASP A 104 22.73 5.73 -8.10
CA ASP A 104 23.84 6.69 -8.19
C ASP A 104 23.29 8.12 -8.22
N GLU A 105 22.25 8.40 -9.02
CA GLU A 105 21.55 9.70 -9.03
C GLU A 105 20.96 10.05 -7.65
N LEU A 106 20.43 9.08 -6.91
CA LEU A 106 19.95 9.31 -5.54
C LEU A 106 21.09 9.57 -4.56
N ALA A 107 22.24 8.89 -4.73
CA ALA A 107 23.39 9.05 -3.85
C ALA A 107 24.07 10.41 -4.05
N GLU A 108 24.20 10.85 -5.31
CA GLU A 108 24.74 12.18 -5.65
C GLU A 108 23.93 13.30 -4.96
N GLU A 109 22.60 13.21 -4.95
CA GLU A 109 21.74 14.21 -4.29
C GLU A 109 21.78 14.17 -2.75
N LEU A 110 22.19 13.04 -2.16
CA LEU A 110 22.31 12.90 -0.70
C LEU A 110 23.65 13.39 -0.15
N GLU A 111 24.64 13.57 -1.03
CA GLU A 111 25.99 14.00 -0.67
C GLU A 111 26.16 15.52 -0.63
N ASP A 112 25.21 16.27 -1.21
CA ASP A 112 25.11 17.74 -1.18
C ASP A 112 24.26 18.28 -0.01
#